data_AF-A0A179D5C3-F1
#
_entry.id   AF-A0A179D5C3-F1
#
_cell.length_a   1.000
_cell.length_b   1.000
_cell.length_c   1.000
_cell.angle_alpha   90.00
_cell.angle_beta   90.00
_cell.angle_gamma   90.00
#
_symmetry.space_group_name_H-M   'P 1'
#
loop_
_entity.id
_entity.type
_entity.pdbx_description
1 polymer ?
#
loop_
_entity_poly.entity_id
_entity_poly.type
_entity_poly.pdbx_seq_one_letter_code
_entity_poly.pdbx_strand_id
1 'polypeptide(L)'
;MPSSIYEELKKMVKDLHIPPRARAIFKVKSPRKYELQIPAFLLYEFIEDLRKRINKGLRVAEEAVRLSSGKKPGEVINILRRKYREALREGIVDSREDLELILLALELDGIVLSADRGVLLMADKLGIRYIPPKEIRETLEGFRYLG
;
A
#
# COMPACT_ATOMS: atom_id res chain seq x y z
N MET A 1 7.70 2.37 12.16
CA MET A 1 6.92 1.51 11.24
C MET A 1 5.56 1.19 11.86
N PRO A 2 4.46 1.22 11.09
CA PRO A 2 3.13 0.85 11.57
C PRO A 2 3.09 -0.57 12.16
N SER A 3 2.24 -0.79 13.17
CA SER A 3 2.12 -2.10 13.82
C SER A 3 1.58 -3.18 12.88
N SER A 4 0.68 -2.82 11.96
CA SER A 4 0.14 -3.71 10.92
C SER A 4 1.26 -4.31 10.06
N ILE A 5 2.12 -3.45 9.50
CA ILE A 5 3.29 -3.84 8.70
C ILE A 5 4.28 -4.66 9.53
N TYR A 6 4.49 -4.31 10.80
CA TYR A 6 5.37 -5.08 11.68
C TYR A 6 4.89 -6.53 11.87
N GLU A 7 3.58 -6.73 12.01
CA GLU A 7 3.01 -8.08 12.14
C GLU A 7 3.08 -8.87 10.82
N GLU A 8 2.99 -8.22 9.66
CA GLU A 8 3.24 -8.87 8.37
C GLU A 8 4.70 -9.29 8.22
N LEU A 9 5.63 -8.40 8.57
CA LEU A 9 7.08 -8.68 8.50
C LEU A 9 7.45 -9.91 9.34
N LYS A 10 6.91 -10.05 10.55
CA LYS A 10 7.11 -11.23 11.41
C LYS A 10 6.64 -12.53 10.77
N LYS A 11 5.54 -12.49 10.00
CA LYS A 11 5.01 -13.66 9.30
C LYS A 11 5.88 -14.05 8.10
N MET A 12 6.47 -13.06 7.42
CA MET A 12 7.32 -13.28 6.25
C MET A 12 8.71 -13.79 6.62
N VAL A 13 9.27 -13.30 7.74
CA VAL A 13 10.63 -13.64 8.18
C VAL A 13 10.55 -14.55 9.41
N LYS A 14 10.65 -15.87 9.19
CA LYS A 14 10.46 -16.91 10.23
C LYS A 14 11.41 -16.81 11.43
N ASP A 15 12.53 -16.11 11.31
CA ASP A 15 13.52 -15.89 12.38
C ASP A 15 13.94 -14.42 12.46
N LEU A 16 12.96 -13.51 12.50
CA LEU A 16 13.23 -12.07 12.56
C LEU A 16 13.94 -11.70 13.87
N HIS A 17 15.27 -11.77 13.88
CA HIS A 17 16.10 -11.29 14.97
C HIS A 17 16.51 -9.83 14.72
N ILE A 18 15.80 -8.90 15.35
CA ILE A 18 16.20 -7.48 15.35
C ILE A 18 17.23 -7.28 16.48
N PRO A 19 18.49 -6.91 16.16
CA PRO A 19 19.52 -6.67 17.17
C PRO A 19 19.08 -5.62 18.20
N PRO A 20 19.54 -5.67 19.46
CA PRO A 20 19.16 -4.70 20.49
C PRO A 20 19.42 -3.23 20.08
N ARG A 21 20.54 -2.95 19.41
CA ARG A 21 20.84 -1.61 18.86
C ARG A 21 19.82 -1.16 17.83
N ALA A 22 19.37 -2.08 16.96
CA ALA A 22 18.34 -1.80 15.98
C ALA A 22 16.96 -1.61 16.63
N ARG A 23 16.62 -2.30 17.73
CA ARG A 23 15.35 -2.09 18.46
C ARG A 23 15.20 -0.69 19.06
N ALA A 24 16.29 -0.04 19.45
CA ALA A 24 16.26 1.34 19.94
C ALA A 24 15.85 2.34 18.84
N ILE A 25 16.12 1.99 17.57
CA ILE A 25 15.85 2.80 16.38
C ILE A 25 14.53 2.39 15.72
N PHE A 26 14.24 1.07 15.66
CA PHE A 26 13.01 0.49 15.15
C PHE A 26 11.85 0.70 16.13
N LYS A 27 11.29 1.90 16.13
CA LYS A 27 10.04 2.19 16.84
C LYS A 27 8.85 1.70 16.03
N VAL A 28 8.14 0.70 16.58
CA VAL A 28 6.83 0.29 16.08
C VAL A 28 5.82 1.30 16.60
N LYS A 29 5.17 2.00 15.67
CA LYS A 29 4.27 3.11 15.95
C LYS A 29 3.30 3.26 14.79
N SER A 30 2.01 3.29 15.09
CA SER A 30 0.96 3.67 14.13
C SER A 30 0.86 5.21 14.02
N PRO A 31 0.40 5.74 12.89
CA PRO A 31 0.14 7.18 12.78
C PRO A 31 -0.96 7.63 13.74
N ARG A 32 -0.95 8.89 14.17
CA ARG A 32 -2.02 9.52 14.96
C ARG A 32 -3.26 9.82 14.12
N LYS A 33 -3.98 8.78 13.73
CA LYS A 33 -5.07 8.84 12.73
C LYS A 33 -6.18 9.86 13.02
N TYR A 34 -6.41 10.19 14.30
CA TYR A 34 -7.48 11.10 14.71
C TYR A 34 -7.04 12.57 14.78
N GLU A 35 -5.73 12.84 14.77
CA GLU A 35 -5.15 14.15 15.05
C GLU A 35 -4.28 14.67 13.89
N LEU A 36 -3.93 13.77 12.95
CA LEU A 36 -2.99 14.06 11.88
C LEU A 36 -3.62 14.99 10.84
N GLN A 37 -3.00 16.15 10.64
CA GLN A 37 -3.32 17.03 9.53
C GLN A 37 -2.73 16.44 8.25
N ILE A 38 -3.56 16.28 7.22
CA ILE A 38 -3.15 15.77 5.92
C ILE A 38 -3.51 16.77 4.81
N PRO A 39 -2.68 16.88 3.76
CA PRO A 39 -3.03 17.67 2.60
C PRO A 39 -4.35 17.20 1.97
N ALA A 40 -5.26 18.14 1.67
CA ALA A 40 -6.58 17.82 1.14
C ALA A 40 -6.52 17.04 -0.19
N PHE A 41 -5.47 17.25 -1.00
CA PHE A 41 -5.32 16.57 -2.29
C PHE A 41 -5.31 15.04 -2.15
N LEU A 42 -4.88 14.49 -1.01
CA LEU A 42 -4.94 13.04 -0.77
C LEU A 42 -6.36 12.50 -0.85
N LEU A 43 -7.32 13.26 -0.30
CA LEU A 43 -8.73 12.89 -0.36
C LEU A 43 -9.26 13.01 -1.78
N TYR A 44 -8.87 14.05 -2.53
CA TYR A 44 -9.25 14.21 -3.93
C TYR A 44 -8.72 13.07 -4.81
N GLU A 45 -7.43 12.74 -4.69
CA GLU A 45 -6.81 11.61 -5.41
C GLU A 45 -7.49 10.29 -5.06
N PHE A 46 -7.78 10.05 -3.78
CA PHE A 46 -8.51 8.87 -3.33
C PHE A 46 -9.91 8.78 -3.96
N ILE A 47 -10.66 9.89 -3.99
CA ILE A 47 -11.99 9.94 -4.63
C ILE A 47 -11.88 9.65 -6.13
N GLU A 48 -10.89 10.22 -6.82
CA GLU A 48 -10.68 9.98 -8.25
C GLU A 48 -10.32 8.52 -8.55
N ASP A 49 -9.47 7.91 -7.73
CA ASP A 49 -9.13 6.50 -7.87
C ASP A 49 -10.32 5.58 -7.54
N LEU A 50 -11.11 5.91 -6.52
CA LEU A 50 -12.38 5.21 -6.23
C LEU A 50 -13.34 5.29 -7.41
N ARG A 51 -13.53 6.48 -8.00
CA ARG A 51 -14.40 6.66 -9.18
C ARG A 51 -13.94 5.79 -10.35
N LYS A 52 -12.64 5.77 -10.65
CA LYS A 52 -12.08 4.91 -11.71
C LYS A 52 -12.37 3.43 -11.43
N ARG A 53 -12.20 2.98 -10.19
CA ARG A 53 -12.46 1.59 -9.79
C ARG A 53 -13.94 1.22 -9.88
N ILE A 54 -14.85 2.09 -9.43
CA ILE A 54 -16.30 1.90 -9.57
C ILE A 54 -16.67 1.77 -11.05
N ASN A 55 -16.15 2.64 -11.91
CA ASN A 55 -16.41 2.59 -13.35
C ASN A 55 -15.87 1.31 -14.01
N LYS A 56 -14.68 0.84 -13.61
CA LYS A 56 -14.16 -0.46 -14.06
C LYS A 56 -15.05 -1.61 -13.60
N GLY A 57 -15.48 -1.59 -12.34
CA GLY A 57 -16.41 -2.59 -11.78
C GLY A 57 -17.73 -2.65 -12.54
N LEU A 58 -18.30 -1.50 -12.92
CA LEU A 58 -19.49 -1.42 -13.74
C LEU A 58 -19.28 -2.09 -15.11
N ARG A 59 -18.19 -1.77 -15.81
CA ARG A 59 -17.86 -2.39 -17.11
C ARG A 59 -17.72 -3.90 -17.02
N VAL A 60 -17.12 -4.41 -15.95
CA VAL A 60 -17.01 -5.86 -15.70
C VAL A 60 -18.40 -6.49 -15.50
N ALA A 61 -19.30 -5.81 -14.78
CA ALA A 61 -20.67 -6.28 -14.59
C ALA A 61 -21.44 -6.32 -15.92
N GLU A 62 -21.35 -5.28 -16.74
CA GLU A 62 -21.95 -5.26 -18.08
C GLU A 62 -21.41 -6.39 -18.98
N GLU A 63 -20.09 -6.63 -18.95
CA GLU A 63 -19.47 -7.72 -19.71
C GLU A 63 -20.03 -9.09 -19.29
N ALA A 64 -20.21 -9.31 -17.99
CA ALA A 64 -20.78 -10.55 -17.47
C ALA A 64 -22.22 -10.77 -17.95
N VAL A 65 -23.04 -9.71 -18.02
CA VAL A 65 -24.39 -9.77 -18.57
C VAL A 65 -24.36 -10.12 -20.06
N ARG A 66 -23.49 -9.47 -20.85
CA ARG A 66 -23.33 -9.77 -22.29
C ARG A 66 -22.89 -11.22 -22.55
N LEU A 67 -22.05 -11.77 -21.68
CA LEU A 67 -21.55 -13.15 -21.77
C LEU A 67 -22.51 -14.21 -21.19
N SER A 68 -23.65 -13.80 -20.63
CA SER A 68 -24.56 -14.71 -19.92
C SER A 68 -25.40 -15.60 -20.85
N SER A 69 -25.66 -15.14 -22.08
CA SER A 69 -26.42 -15.89 -23.08
C SER A 69 -25.78 -17.23 -23.39
N GLY A 70 -26.52 -18.32 -23.15
CA GLY A 70 -26.06 -19.68 -23.41
C GLY A 70 -25.08 -20.25 -22.37
N LYS A 71 -24.80 -19.55 -21.26
CA LYS A 71 -23.94 -20.04 -20.17
C LYS A 71 -24.73 -20.37 -18.92
N LYS A 72 -24.20 -21.29 -18.10
CA LYS A 72 -24.77 -21.58 -16.78
C LYS A 72 -24.56 -20.38 -15.85
N PRO A 73 -25.56 -19.97 -15.04
CA PRO A 73 -25.44 -18.84 -14.14
C PRO A 73 -24.21 -18.89 -13.21
N GLY A 74 -23.87 -20.08 -12.69
CA GLY A 74 -22.72 -20.26 -11.81
C GLY A 74 -21.37 -19.93 -12.46
N GLU A 75 -21.20 -20.25 -13.75
CA GLU A 75 -19.97 -19.93 -14.49
C GLU A 75 -19.81 -18.42 -14.68
N VAL A 76 -20.91 -17.74 -15.04
CA VAL A 76 -20.94 -16.29 -15.21
C VAL A 76 -20.64 -15.58 -13.89
N ILE A 77 -21.23 -16.03 -12.77
CA ILE A 77 -20.97 -15.48 -11.44
C ILE A 77 -19.50 -15.64 -11.04
N ASN A 78 -18.89 -16.78 -11.31
CA ASN A 78 -17.48 -17.02 -11.00
C ASN A 78 -16.55 -16.11 -11.81
N ILE A 79 -16.82 -15.93 -13.11
CA ILE A 79 -16.07 -15.01 -13.97
C ILE A 79 -16.23 -13.56 -13.49
N LEU A 80 -17.47 -13.14 -13.21
CA LEU A 80 -17.78 -11.82 -12.69
C LEU A 80 -17.01 -11.55 -11.40
N ARG A 81 -17.11 -12.43 -10.40
CA ARG A 81 -16.41 -12.27 -9.11
C ARG A 81 -14.90 -12.16 -9.28
N ARG A 82 -14.31 -12.97 -10.17
CA ARG A 82 -12.87 -12.93 -10.43
C ARG A 82 -12.46 -11.60 -11.05
N LYS A 83 -13.04 -11.25 -12.20
CA LYS A 83 -12.73 -10.01 -12.93
C LYS A 83 -13.02 -8.76 -12.11
N TYR A 84 -14.09 -8.77 -11.32
CA TYR A 84 -14.47 -7.63 -10.48
C TYR A 84 -13.42 -7.37 -9.39
N ARG A 85 -12.92 -8.42 -8.72
CA ARG A 85 -11.82 -8.29 -7.74
C ARG A 85 -10.53 -7.82 -8.40
N GLU A 86 -10.19 -8.34 -9.57
CA GLU A 86 -9.01 -7.91 -10.34
C GLU A 86 -9.11 -6.41 -10.67
N ALA A 87 -10.25 -5.96 -11.20
CA ALA A 87 -10.48 -4.57 -11.58
C ALA A 87 -10.42 -3.57 -10.41
N LEU A 88 -10.83 -3.98 -9.20
CA LEU A 88 -10.81 -3.12 -8.01
C LEU A 88 -9.45 -3.04 -7.32
N ARG A 89 -8.50 -3.93 -7.64
CA ARG A 89 -7.16 -3.96 -7.04
C ARG A 89 -6.18 -3.00 -7.71
N GLU A 90 -6.44 -2.55 -8.93
CA GLU A 90 -5.54 -1.62 -9.63
C GLU A 90 -5.62 -0.18 -9.05
N GLY A 91 -4.50 0.37 -8.56
CA GLY A 91 -4.38 1.77 -8.13
C GLY A 91 -3.13 2.06 -7.29
N ILE A 92 -3.01 3.31 -6.81
CA ILE A 92 -1.79 3.80 -6.10
C ILE A 92 -1.75 3.36 -4.63
N VAL A 93 -2.90 3.30 -3.97
CA VAL A 93 -3.05 2.80 -2.59
C VAL A 93 -4.11 1.71 -2.61
N ASP A 94 -3.69 0.47 -2.51
CA ASP A 94 -4.57 -0.70 -2.54
C ASP A 94 -4.78 -1.30 -1.14
N SER A 95 -3.86 -1.05 -0.20
CA SER A 95 -3.88 -1.56 1.16
C SER A 95 -4.03 -0.47 2.24
N ARG A 96 -4.50 -0.88 3.42
CA ARG A 96 -4.56 -0.01 4.60
C ARG A 96 -3.16 0.25 5.15
N GLU A 97 -2.31 -0.76 5.04
CA GLU A 97 -0.93 -0.82 5.48
C GLU A 97 -0.10 0.28 4.79
N ASP A 98 -0.23 0.42 3.47
CA ASP A 98 0.47 1.46 2.69
C ASP A 98 0.06 2.87 3.10
N LEU A 99 -1.25 3.08 3.33
CA LEU A 99 -1.73 4.35 3.85
C LEU A 99 -1.16 4.63 5.25
N GLU A 100 -1.15 3.64 6.14
CA GLU A 100 -0.58 3.78 7.47
C GLU A 100 0.93 4.11 7.43
N LEU A 101 1.67 3.54 6.47
CA LEU A 101 3.09 3.84 6.25
C LEU A 101 3.30 5.30 5.84
N ILE A 102 2.55 5.75 4.84
CA ILE A 102 2.63 7.12 4.31
C ILE A 102 2.22 8.14 5.39
N LEU A 103 1.13 7.90 6.10
CA LEU A 103 0.66 8.79 7.16
C LEU A 103 1.66 8.86 8.32
N LEU A 104 2.31 7.74 8.65
CA LEU A 104 3.34 7.76 9.68
C LEU A 104 4.58 8.51 9.22
N ALA A 105 4.97 8.38 7.95
CA ALA A 105 6.08 9.12 7.38
C ALA A 105 5.80 10.63 7.38
N LEU A 106 4.58 11.07 7.04
CA LEU A 106 4.15 12.47 7.20
C LEU A 106 4.26 12.94 8.65
N GLU A 107 3.73 12.17 9.60
CA GLU A 107 3.74 12.55 11.01
C GLU A 107 5.16 12.71 11.58
N LEU A 108 6.10 11.89 11.10
CA LEU A 108 7.47 11.84 11.64
C LEU A 108 8.50 12.62 10.82
N ASP A 109 8.10 13.29 9.73
CA ASP A 109 9.02 13.76 8.67
C ASP A 109 10.00 12.63 8.24
N GLY A 110 9.45 11.41 8.12
CA GLY A 110 10.22 10.20 7.92
C GLY A 110 10.70 9.99 6.49
N ILE A 111 11.55 8.98 6.32
CA ILE A 111 11.95 8.45 5.01
C ILE A 111 11.17 7.15 4.75
N VAL A 112 10.56 7.04 3.58
CA VAL A 112 9.85 5.83 3.14
C VAL A 112 10.80 4.91 2.38
N LEU A 113 10.88 3.67 2.83
CA LEU A 113 11.63 2.59 2.18
C LEU A 113 10.62 1.57 1.66
N SER A 114 10.47 1.44 0.35
CA SER A 114 9.50 0.50 -0.23
C SER A 114 9.97 -0.05 -1.57
N ALA A 115 9.61 -1.31 -1.84
CA ALA A 115 9.69 -1.92 -3.16
C ALA A 115 8.44 -1.63 -4.02
N ASP A 116 7.36 -1.15 -3.39
CA ASP A 116 6.08 -0.88 -4.03
C ASP A 116 6.09 0.48 -4.72
N ARG A 117 5.84 0.48 -6.04
CA ARG A 117 5.84 1.70 -6.84
C ARG A 117 4.69 2.64 -6.50
N GLY A 118 3.51 2.14 -6.12
CA GLY A 118 2.37 2.94 -5.69
C GLY A 118 2.69 3.73 -4.42
N VAL A 119 3.31 3.07 -3.45
CA VAL A 119 3.80 3.71 -2.21
C VAL A 119 4.82 4.80 -2.51
N LEU A 120 5.82 4.52 -3.35
CA LEU A 120 6.85 5.49 -3.70
C LEU A 120 6.29 6.70 -4.46
N LEU A 121 5.36 6.48 -5.39
CA LEU A 121 4.66 7.56 -6.10
C LEU A 121 3.85 8.44 -5.14
N MET A 122 3.23 7.85 -4.12
CA MET A 122 2.51 8.60 -3.10
C MET A 122 3.46 9.43 -2.23
N ALA A 123 4.58 8.86 -1.82
CA ALA A 123 5.62 9.58 -1.08
C ALA A 123 6.13 10.79 -1.87
N ASP A 124 6.44 10.60 -3.16
CA ASP A 124 6.88 11.64 -4.09
C ASP A 124 5.85 12.78 -4.21
N LYS A 125 4.58 12.45 -4.46
CA LYS A 125 3.47 13.43 -4.53
C LYS A 125 3.32 14.24 -3.24
N LEU A 126 3.61 13.64 -2.09
CA LEU A 126 3.52 14.28 -0.77
C LEU A 126 4.79 15.05 -0.36
N GLY A 127 5.85 15.00 -1.16
CA GLY A 127 7.14 15.57 -0.80
C GLY A 127 7.83 14.81 0.36
N ILE A 128 7.44 13.57 0.62
CA ILE A 128 8.08 12.71 1.61
C ILE A 128 9.36 12.16 0.99
N ARG A 129 10.46 12.18 1.75
CA ARG A 129 11.71 11.53 1.34
C ARG A 129 11.49 10.03 1.15
N TYR A 130 12.00 9.46 0.07
CA TYR A 130 11.92 8.01 -0.16
C TYR A 130 13.22 7.47 -0.74
N ILE A 131 13.44 6.16 -0.55
CA ILE A 131 14.58 5.43 -1.10
C ILE A 131 14.06 4.39 -2.08
N PRO A 132 14.48 4.43 -3.36
CA PRO A 132 14.08 3.46 -4.37
C PRO A 132 14.54 2.02 -4.05
N PRO A 133 13.88 1.01 -4.64
CA PRO A 133 14.12 -0.40 -4.29
C PRO A 133 15.57 -0.85 -4.52
N LYS A 134 16.21 -0.31 -5.58
CA LYS A 134 17.58 -0.64 -5.98
C LYS A 134 18.62 -0.17 -4.95
N GLU A 135 18.32 0.88 -4.22
CA GLU A 135 19.22 1.53 -3.26
C GLU A 135 18.99 1.03 -1.83
N ILE A 136 17.93 0.26 -1.59
CA ILE A 136 17.58 -0.26 -0.25
C ILE A 136 18.76 -1.03 0.36
N ARG A 137 19.34 -1.97 -0.41
CA ARG A 137 20.42 -2.84 0.07
C ARG A 137 21.65 -2.03 0.45
N GLU A 138 22.09 -1.15 -0.44
CA GLU A 138 23.25 -0.29 -0.23
C GLU A 138 23.05 0.67 0.95
N THR A 139 21.86 1.29 1.05
CA THR A 139 21.50 2.17 2.17
C THR A 139 21.58 1.41 3.50
N LEU A 140 20.98 0.20 3.58
CA LEU A 140 21.00 -0.63 4.78
C LEU A 140 22.41 -1.10 5.15
N GLU A 141 23.25 -1.41 4.16
CA GLU A 141 24.66 -1.74 4.37
C GLU A 141 25.45 -0.54 4.88
N GLY A 142 25.19 0.67 4.37
CA GLY A 142 25.81 1.91 4.85
C GLY A 142 25.59 2.18 6.34
N PHE A 143 24.41 1.84 6.88
CA PHE A 143 24.14 1.96 8.32
C PHE A 143 24.99 1.00 9.18
N ARG A 144 25.57 -0.07 8.62
CA ARG A 144 26.47 -0.97 9.37
C ARG A 144 27.83 -0.33 9.66
N TYR A 145 28.23 0.69 8.90
CA TYR A 145 29.54 1.33 8.99
C TYR A 145 29.54 2.67 9.74
N LEU A 146 28.36 3.16 10.15
CA LEU A 146 28.19 4.43 10.87
C LEU A 146 28.20 4.27 12.41
N GLY A 147 28.60 3.12 12.95
CA GLY A 147 28.60 2.86 14.39
C GLY A 147 29.67 1.90 14.88
#